data_AF-W9AQE4-F1
#
_entry.id   AF-W9AQE4-F1
#
_cell.length_a   1.000
_cell.length_b   1.000
_cell.length_c   1.000
_cell.angle_alpha   90.00
_cell.angle_beta   90.00
_cell.angle_gamma   90.00
#
_symmetry.space_group_name_H-M   'P 1'
#
loop_
_entity.id
_entity.type
_entity.pdbx_description
1 polymer ?
#
loop_
_entity_poly.entity_id
_entity_poly.type
_entity_poly.pdbx_seq_one_letter_code
_entity_poly.pdbx_strand_id
1 'polypeptide(L)'
;MQQTTWGPKPAGILAIGFAGLVMAVTVVTVVTDGPGRVLGGVAAVGLLVFATMSWVARPKLAISGEGLVVRGWWRTRVLRRDDIATIRITEFRRLARKVRLLEVDTADDRLYVFTRWDLGTSPLDVLDALTDAGYAGR
;
A
#
# COMPACT_ATOMS: atom_id res chain seq x y z
N MET A 1 15.74 11.99 -16.39
CA MET A 1 14.68 10.96 -16.44
C MET A 1 13.77 11.18 -15.25
N GLN A 2 12.48 11.49 -15.44
CA GLN A 2 11.54 11.65 -14.33
C GLN A 2 11.27 10.28 -13.71
N GLN A 3 11.59 10.12 -12.43
CA GLN A 3 11.17 8.95 -11.65
C GLN A 3 9.79 9.26 -11.07
N THR A 4 8.77 8.56 -11.54
CA THR A 4 7.43 8.66 -11.00
C THR A 4 7.27 7.62 -9.90
N THR A 5 6.86 8.05 -8.70
CA THR A 5 6.76 7.16 -7.53
C THR A 5 5.36 7.24 -6.91
N TRP A 6 4.83 6.09 -6.53
CA TRP A 6 3.57 5.93 -5.82
C TRP A 6 3.78 5.18 -4.51
N GLY A 7 3.04 5.60 -3.49
CA GLY A 7 3.19 5.09 -2.14
C GLY A 7 2.13 5.67 -1.21
N PRO A 8 1.91 5.06 -0.04
CA PRO A 8 1.01 5.63 0.95
C PRO A 8 1.33 7.08 1.26
N LYS A 9 0.31 7.91 1.49
CA LYS A 9 0.50 9.33 1.83
C LYS A 9 1.11 9.47 3.22
N PRO A 10 2.20 10.25 3.41
CA PRO A 10 2.82 10.46 4.72
C PRO A 10 1.83 10.89 5.79
N ALA A 11 0.95 11.85 5.46
CA ALA A 11 -0.07 12.36 6.37
C ALA A 11 -1.01 11.27 6.89
N GLY A 12 -1.41 10.32 6.02
CA GLY A 12 -2.27 9.21 6.43
C GLY A 12 -1.55 8.26 7.39
N ILE A 13 -0.28 7.95 7.13
CA ILE A 13 0.52 7.10 8.02
C ILE A 13 0.72 7.76 9.38
N LEU A 14 1.09 9.05 9.39
CA LEU A 14 1.30 9.81 10.62
C LEU A 14 0.01 9.89 11.44
N ALA A 15 -1.15 10.07 10.80
CA ALA A 15 -2.43 10.06 11.48
C ALA A 15 -2.74 8.71 12.15
N ILE A 16 -2.48 7.58 11.47
CA ILE A 16 -2.69 6.24 12.05
C ILE A 16 -1.70 5.97 13.18
N GLY A 17 -0.42 6.34 13.00
CA GLY A 17 0.60 6.19 14.03
C GLY A 17 0.27 7.01 15.28
N PHE A 18 -0.18 8.26 15.09
CA PHE A 18 -0.63 9.11 16.18
C PHE A 18 -1.85 8.54 16.90
N ALA A 19 -2.86 8.06 16.15
CA ALA A 19 -4.03 7.41 16.75
C ALA A 19 -3.65 6.15 17.55
N GLY A 20 -2.71 5.33 17.04
CA GLY A 20 -2.16 4.18 17.75
C GLY A 20 -1.45 4.58 19.04
N LEU A 21 -0.68 5.66 19.02
CA LEU A 21 0.00 6.19 20.21
C LEU A 21 -0.99 6.69 21.26
N VAL A 22 -1.96 7.50 20.87
CA VAL A 22 -3.03 8.00 21.77
C VAL A 22 -3.80 6.83 22.38
N MET A 23 -4.11 5.81 21.58
CA MET A 23 -4.79 4.60 22.06
C MET A 23 -3.92 3.83 23.06
N ALA A 24 -2.63 3.65 22.78
CA ALA A 24 -1.69 2.99 23.71
C ALA A 24 -1.64 3.73 25.07
N VAL A 25 -1.52 5.06 25.04
CA VAL A 25 -1.52 5.88 26.26
C VAL A 25 -2.83 5.73 27.02
N THR A 26 -3.98 5.78 26.32
CA THR A 26 -5.30 5.63 26.94
C THR A 26 -5.46 4.26 27.58
N VAL A 27 -4.99 3.19 26.92
CA VAL A 27 -5.04 1.82 27.45
C VAL A 27 -4.26 1.67 28.75
N VAL A 28 -3.09 2.31 28.83
CA VAL A 28 -2.22 2.21 30.02
C VAL A 28 -2.72 3.09 31.17
N THR A 29 -3.26 4.27 30.86
CA THR A 29 -3.57 5.29 31.88
C THR A 29 -5.04 5.32 32.31
N VAL A 30 -5.98 5.00 31.42
CA VAL A 30 -7.43 5.17 31.65
C VAL A 30 -8.13 3.83 31.82
N VAL A 31 -7.79 2.81 31.02
CA VAL A 31 -8.48 1.51 31.07
C VAL A 31 -8.03 0.75 32.32
N THR A 32 -8.98 0.25 33.10
CA THR A 32 -8.72 -0.38 34.41
C THR A 32 -9.02 -1.87 34.43
N ASP A 33 -9.92 -2.35 33.58
CA ASP A 33 -10.26 -3.77 33.49
C ASP A 33 -9.26 -4.55 32.63
N GLY A 34 -9.02 -5.81 32.99
CA GLY A 34 -8.08 -6.70 32.30
C GLY A 34 -8.42 -6.91 30.82
N PRO A 35 -9.66 -7.32 30.47
CA PRO A 35 -10.06 -7.55 29.08
C PRO A 35 -9.90 -6.32 28.18
N GLY A 36 -10.35 -5.15 28.65
CA GLY A 36 -10.23 -3.88 27.93
C GLY A 36 -8.78 -3.50 27.65
N ARG A 37 -7.88 -3.72 28.62
CA ARG A 37 -6.45 -3.48 28.43
C ARG A 37 -5.84 -4.38 27.36
N VAL A 38 -6.18 -5.67 27.37
CA VAL A 38 -5.66 -6.62 26.38
C VAL A 38 -6.16 -6.25 24.98
N LEU A 39 -7.47 -6.06 24.81
CA LEU A 39 -8.05 -5.74 23.50
C LEU A 39 -7.54 -4.40 22.97
N GLY A 40 -7.55 -3.36 23.81
CA GLY A 40 -7.04 -2.05 23.43
C GLY A 40 -5.54 -2.05 23.16
N GLY A 41 -4.76 -2.79 23.95
CA GLY A 41 -3.32 -2.93 23.76
C GLY A 41 -2.98 -3.60 22.43
N VAL A 42 -3.67 -4.69 22.09
CA VAL A 42 -3.52 -5.37 20.80
C VAL A 42 -3.90 -4.44 19.65
N ALA A 43 -5.00 -3.68 19.77
CA ALA A 43 -5.41 -2.71 18.76
C ALA A 43 -4.36 -1.59 18.57
N ALA A 44 -3.85 -1.03 19.67
CA ALA A 44 -2.84 0.02 19.63
C ALA A 44 -1.53 -0.47 18.97
N VAL A 45 -1.05 -1.66 19.36
CA VAL A 45 0.11 -2.30 18.72
C VAL A 45 -0.15 -2.54 17.24
N GLY A 46 -1.33 -3.04 16.87
CA GLY A 46 -1.72 -3.26 15.49
C GLY A 46 -1.65 -1.98 14.64
N LEU A 47 -2.14 -0.85 15.16
CA LEU A 47 -2.06 0.45 14.50
C LEU A 47 -0.62 0.95 14.33
N LEU A 48 0.21 0.81 15.37
CA LEU A 48 1.61 1.22 15.33
C LEU A 48 2.43 0.36 14.35
N VAL A 49 2.21 -0.96 14.35
CA VAL A 49 2.83 -1.89 13.41
C VAL A 49 2.38 -1.55 11.98
N PHE A 50 1.08 -1.33 11.76
CA PHE A 50 0.56 -0.97 10.45
C PHE A 50 1.14 0.36 9.92
N ALA A 51 1.25 1.37 10.77
CA ALA A 51 1.86 2.65 10.40
C ALA A 51 3.34 2.47 10.03
N THR A 52 4.09 1.73 10.86
CA THR A 52 5.51 1.42 10.62
C THR A 52 5.71 0.66 9.31
N MET A 53 4.94 -0.41 9.10
CA MET A 53 5.00 -1.21 7.87
C MET A 53 4.61 -0.40 6.62
N SER A 54 3.60 0.47 6.75
CA SER A 54 3.21 1.38 5.67
C SER A 54 4.32 2.37 5.34
N TRP A 55 5.08 2.84 6.34
CA TRP A 55 6.22 3.74 6.14
C TRP A 55 7.40 3.04 5.47
N VAL A 56 7.80 1.87 6.00
CA VAL A 56 8.91 1.06 5.46
C VAL A 56 8.65 0.68 4.01
N ALA A 57 7.39 0.49 3.61
CA ALA A 57 7.00 0.14 2.25
C ALA A 57 6.99 1.30 1.24
N ARG A 58 7.25 2.56 1.62
CA ARG A 58 7.28 3.73 0.69
C ARG A 58 8.60 4.02 -0.06
N PRO A 59 8.61 4.15 -1.40
CA PRO A 59 7.48 4.00 -2.33
C PRO A 59 7.18 2.52 -2.61
N LYS A 60 5.89 2.18 -2.81
CA LYS A 60 5.45 0.80 -3.09
C LYS A 60 5.58 0.45 -4.57
N LEU A 61 5.42 1.45 -5.44
CA LEU A 61 5.55 1.30 -6.89
C LEU A 61 6.30 2.51 -7.44
N ALA A 62 7.24 2.29 -8.35
CA ALA A 62 7.93 3.39 -9.02
C ALA A 62 8.38 3.02 -10.42
N ILE A 63 8.34 3.96 -11.35
CA ILE A 63 9.01 3.83 -12.64
C ILE A 63 10.46 4.30 -12.46
N SER A 64 11.40 3.39 -12.70
CA SER A 64 12.84 3.67 -12.74
C SER A 64 13.40 3.51 -14.16
N GLY A 65 14.66 3.88 -14.37
CA GLY A 65 15.34 3.64 -15.65
C GLY A 65 15.55 2.15 -15.97
N GLU A 66 15.58 1.28 -14.96
CA GLU A 66 15.81 -0.16 -15.12
C GLU A 66 14.51 -0.96 -15.33
N GLY A 67 13.37 -0.41 -14.90
CA GLY A 67 12.09 -1.10 -14.90
C GLY A 67 11.09 -0.54 -13.88
N LEU A 68 10.00 -1.28 -13.71
CA LEU A 68 8.96 -1.01 -12.73
C LEU A 68 9.38 -1.58 -11.37
N VAL A 69 9.69 -0.71 -10.42
CA VAL A 69 10.13 -1.10 -9.08
C VAL A 69 8.91 -1.34 -8.20
N VAL A 70 8.78 -2.57 -7.70
CA VAL A 70 7.79 -2.97 -6.71
C VAL A 70 8.48 -3.21 -5.37
N ARG A 71 8.09 -2.46 -4.34
CA ARG A 71 8.68 -2.58 -3.01
C ARG A 71 7.69 -3.19 -2.02
N GLY A 72 8.04 -4.35 -1.51
CA GLY A 72 7.36 -4.98 -0.38
C GLY A 72 7.96 -4.55 0.95
N TRP A 73 7.58 -5.28 2.01
CA TRP A 73 8.14 -5.05 3.35
C TRP A 73 9.58 -5.55 3.49
N TRP A 74 9.91 -6.67 2.84
CA TRP A 74 11.18 -7.36 3.02
C TRP A 74 12.09 -7.29 1.80
N ARG A 75 11.51 -7.07 0.61
CA ARG A 75 12.23 -7.13 -0.65
C ARG A 75 11.71 -6.07 -1.62
N THR A 76 12.62 -5.56 -2.43
CA THR A 76 12.33 -4.74 -3.60
C THR A 76 12.60 -5.59 -4.83
N ARG A 77 11.69 -5.58 -5.80
CA ARG A 77 11.87 -6.22 -7.11
C ARG A 77 11.80 -5.16 -8.20
N VAL A 78 12.64 -5.30 -9.20
CA VAL A 78 12.58 -4.51 -10.43
C VAL A 78 12.00 -5.42 -11.50
N LEU A 79 10.84 -5.07 -12.04
CA LEU A 79 10.17 -5.78 -13.11
C LEU A 79 10.49 -5.09 -14.43
N ARG A 80 11.14 -5.81 -15.34
CA ARG A 80 11.28 -5.38 -16.73
C ARG A 80 9.97 -5.57 -17.46
N ARG A 81 9.85 -4.98 -18.66
CA ARG A 81 8.64 -5.10 -19.48
C ARG A 81 8.31 -6.55 -19.80
N ASP A 82 9.33 -7.36 -20.07
CA ASP A 82 9.16 -8.78 -20.42
C ASP A 82 8.80 -9.65 -19.20
N ASP A 83 9.01 -9.13 -17.97
CA ASP A 83 8.60 -9.81 -16.73
C ASP A 83 7.10 -9.60 -16.43
N ILE A 84 6.44 -8.66 -17.11
CA ILE A 84 5.06 -8.26 -16.86
C ILE A 84 4.15 -8.95 -17.88
N ALA A 85 3.29 -9.83 -17.39
CA ALA A 85 2.32 -10.54 -18.23
C ALA A 85 1.10 -9.66 -18.51
N THR A 86 0.58 -8.96 -17.49
CA THR A 86 -0.59 -8.09 -17.61
C THR A 86 -0.64 -7.09 -16.47
N ILE A 87 -1.11 -5.88 -16.77
CA ILE A 87 -1.50 -4.89 -15.77
C ILE A 87 -2.97 -4.58 -15.99
N ARG A 88 -3.80 -4.73 -14.96
CA ARG A 88 -5.24 -4.52 -15.05
C ARG A 88 -5.81 -3.85 -13.82
N ILE A 89 -7.06 -3.43 -13.94
CA ILE A 89 -7.84 -2.90 -12.82
C ILE A 89 -8.95 -3.89 -12.49
N THR A 90 -8.96 -4.33 -11.25
CA THR A 90 -10.07 -5.13 -10.71
C THR A 90 -10.98 -4.20 -9.90
N GLU A 91 -12.25 -4.15 -10.29
CA GLU A 91 -13.29 -3.38 -9.60
C GLU A 91 -14.27 -4.31 -8.88
N PHE A 92 -14.59 -4.02 -7.63
CA PHE A 92 -15.65 -4.69 -6.89
C PHE A 92 -16.49 -3.70 -6.08
N ARG A 93 -17.71 -4.11 -5.76
CA ARG A 93 -18.65 -3.33 -4.95
C ARG A 93 -18.68 -3.89 -3.52
N ARG A 94 -18.36 -3.07 -2.52
CA ARG A 94 -18.44 -3.46 -1.11
C ARG A 94 -19.15 -2.37 -0.31
N LEU A 95 -20.26 -2.74 0.36
CA LEU A 95 -21.06 -1.82 1.18
C LEU A 95 -21.41 -0.52 0.45
N ALA A 96 -21.98 -0.65 -0.76
CA ALA A 96 -22.30 0.44 -1.69
C ALA A 96 -21.12 1.25 -2.25
N ARG A 97 -19.86 0.98 -1.84
CA ARG A 97 -18.67 1.65 -2.38
C ARG A 97 -18.03 0.83 -3.50
N LYS A 98 -17.64 1.49 -4.58
CA LYS A 98 -16.77 0.91 -5.60
C LYS A 98 -15.33 0.96 -5.12
N VAL A 99 -14.67 -0.18 -5.14
CA VAL A 99 -13.25 -0.31 -4.80
C VAL A 99 -12.52 -0.78 -6.05
N ARG A 100 -11.40 -0.14 -6.34
CA ARG A 100 -10.52 -0.47 -7.46
C ARG A 100 -9.17 -0.91 -6.90
N LEU A 101 -8.60 -1.91 -7.54
CA LEU A 101 -7.26 -2.40 -7.28
C LEU A 101 -6.48 -2.38 -8.59
N LEU A 102 -5.22 -2.00 -8.54
CA LEU A 102 -4.27 -2.20 -9.63
C LEU A 102 -3.63 -3.57 -9.41
N GLU A 103 -3.75 -4.44 -10.40
CA GLU A 103 -3.11 -5.74 -10.42
C GLU A 103 -1.98 -5.75 -11.44
N VAL A 104 -0.83 -6.29 -11.05
CA VAL A 104 0.31 -6.54 -11.93
C VAL A 104 0.60 -8.04 -11.85
N ASP A 105 0.21 -8.75 -12.91
CA ASP A 105 0.55 -10.14 -13.14
C ASP A 105 1.90 -10.23 -13.85
N THR A 106 2.76 -11.12 -13.39
CA THR A 106 4.11 -11.34 -13.91
C THR A 106 4.21 -12.65 -14.68
N ALA A 107 5.19 -12.74 -15.57
CA ALA A 107 5.47 -13.96 -16.33
C ALA A 107 5.91 -15.14 -15.45
N ASP A 108 6.35 -14.89 -14.21
CA ASP A 108 6.67 -15.91 -13.20
C ASP A 108 5.50 -16.21 -12.24
N ASP A 109 4.26 -16.02 -12.70
CA ASP A 109 3.00 -16.32 -12.01
C ASP A 109 2.82 -15.62 -10.65
N ARG A 110 3.47 -14.46 -10.45
CA ARG A 110 3.23 -13.62 -9.28
C ARG A 110 2.23 -12.53 -9.59
N LEU A 111 1.32 -12.33 -8.64
CA LEU A 111 0.35 -11.26 -8.65
C LEU A 111 0.71 -10.21 -7.59
N TYR A 112 0.90 -8.97 -8.01
CA TYR A 112 0.98 -7.81 -7.13
C TYR A 112 -0.32 -7.03 -7.17
N VAL A 113 -0.89 -6.76 -5.99
CA VAL A 113 -2.15 -6.05 -5.85
C VAL A 113 -1.93 -4.76 -5.08
N PHE A 114 -2.34 -3.65 -5.66
CA PHE A 114 -2.20 -2.33 -5.04
C PHE A 114 -3.56 -1.66 -4.84
N THR A 115 -3.80 -1.23 -3.61
CA THR A 115 -4.97 -0.44 -3.23
C THR A 115 -4.70 1.06 -3.40
N ARG A 116 -5.74 1.88 -3.27
CA ARG A 116 -5.60 3.34 -3.16
C ARG A 116 -4.69 3.78 -2.00
N TRP A 117 -4.70 3.04 -0.88
CA TRP A 117 -3.79 3.32 0.23
C TRP A 117 -2.34 3.10 -0.20
N ASP A 118 -2.08 2.03 -0.94
CA ASP A 118 -0.73 1.65 -1.37
C ASP A 118 -0.13 2.61 -2.40
N LEU A 119 -0.97 3.17 -3.27
CA LEU A 119 -0.52 4.06 -4.35
C LEU A 119 -0.55 5.55 -3.94
N GLY A 120 -1.32 5.89 -2.90
CA GLY A 120 -1.54 7.28 -2.48
C GLY A 120 -2.44 8.09 -3.42
N THR A 121 -2.78 7.54 -4.59
CA THR A 121 -3.72 8.10 -5.58
C THR A 121 -4.66 7.01 -6.13
N SER A 122 -5.57 7.37 -7.03
CA SER A 122 -6.46 6.44 -7.71
C SER A 122 -5.66 5.40 -8.50
N PRO A 123 -6.00 4.09 -8.40
CA PRO A 123 -5.39 3.04 -9.21
C PRO A 123 -5.50 3.27 -10.72
N LEU A 124 -6.57 3.94 -11.20
CA LEU A 124 -6.71 4.28 -12.62
C LEU A 124 -5.60 5.25 -13.07
N ASP A 125 -5.39 6.35 -12.33
CA ASP A 125 -4.37 7.34 -12.68
C ASP A 125 -2.97 6.70 -12.74
N VAL A 126 -2.72 5.67 -11.93
CA VAL A 126 -1.48 4.89 -11.98
C VAL A 126 -1.45 3.99 -13.21
N LEU A 127 -2.54 3.31 -13.56
CA LEU A 127 -2.63 2.53 -14.80
C LEU A 127 -2.39 3.42 -16.03
N ASP A 128 -2.97 4.62 -16.06
CA ASP A 128 -2.79 5.58 -17.16
C ASP A 128 -1.31 5.95 -17.28
N ALA A 129 -0.66 6.32 -16.18
CA ALA A 129 0.78 6.63 -16.17
C ALA A 129 1.66 5.44 -16.55
N LEU A 130 1.28 4.21 -16.19
CA LEU A 130 1.98 2.99 -16.61
C LEU A 130 1.79 2.71 -18.10
N THR A 131 0.60 2.99 -18.62
CA THR A 131 0.27 2.88 -20.05
C THR A 131 1.07 3.89 -20.87
N ASP A 132 1.11 5.14 -20.43
CA ASP A 132 1.92 6.20 -21.07
C ASP A 132 3.42 5.87 -21.06
N ALA A 133 3.88 5.18 -20.01
CA ALA A 133 5.24 4.66 -19.92
C ALA A 133 5.45 3.34 -20.70
N GLY A 134 4.40 2.78 -21.31
CA GLY A 134 4.39 1.57 -22.15
C GLY A 134 4.43 0.23 -21.40
N TYR A 135 4.11 0.21 -20.10
CA TYR A 135 4.05 -1.01 -19.29
C TYR A 135 2.71 -1.74 -19.43
N ALA A 136 1.67 -1.07 -19.92
CA ALA A 136 0.32 -1.60 -20.09
C ALA A 136 -0.24 -1.24 -21.49
N GLY A 137 -1.34 -1.88 -21.89
CA GLY A 137 -2.03 -1.58 -23.15
C GLY A 137 -1.53 -2.33 -24.38
N ARG A 138 -0.87 -3.49 -24.20
CA ARG A 138 -0.43 -4.38 -25.27
C ARG A 138 -1.30 -5.63 -25.32
#